data_AF-A0A1Q7MQ36-F1
#
_entry.id   AF-A0A1Q7MQ36-F1
#
_cell.length_a   1.000
_cell.length_b   1.000
_cell.length_c   1.000
_cell.angle_alpha   90.00
_cell.angle_beta   90.00
_cell.angle_gamma   90.00
#
_symmetry.space_group_name_H-M   'P 1'
#
loop_
_entity.id
_entity.type
_entity.pdbx_description
1 polymer ?
#
loop_
_entity_poly.entity_id
_entity_poly.type
_entity_poly.pdbx_seq_one_letter_code
_entity_poly.pdbx_strand_id
1 'polypeptide(L)'
;MADATSNAESFTASRLTRGNFFFPTRIVVSPEHVLRIKPRLFGGTQESIAIPAVASVQISTGVFWSDIRIDSSGGSNPISSHGHRKRDAERIRDLVERFQLPRR
;
A
#
# COMPACT_ATOMS: atom_id res chain seq x y z
N MET A 1 -5.83 -11.95 -20.05
CA MET A 1 -5.67 -10.95 -18.98
C MET A 1 -5.37 -11.73 -17.70
N ALA A 2 -4.11 -12.15 -17.55
CA ALA A 2 -3.73 -13.29 -16.72
C ALA A 2 -3.14 -12.86 -15.36
N ASP A 3 -3.82 -13.28 -14.30
CA ASP A 3 -3.28 -13.84 -13.05
C ASP A 3 -2.04 -13.23 -12.35
N ALA A 4 -2.06 -11.93 -12.04
CA ALA A 4 -1.18 -11.36 -11.01
C ALA A 4 -1.65 -11.71 -9.56
N THR A 5 -2.70 -12.50 -9.42
CA THR A 5 -3.46 -12.70 -8.17
C THR A 5 -2.93 -13.80 -7.26
N SER A 6 -2.09 -14.72 -7.75
CA SER A 6 -1.68 -15.90 -6.97
C SER A 6 -0.85 -15.59 -5.72
N ASN A 7 -0.34 -14.36 -5.58
CA ASN A 7 0.37 -13.91 -4.38
C ASN A 7 0.10 -12.42 -4.04
N ALA A 8 -1.04 -11.90 -4.48
CA ALA A 8 -1.44 -10.52 -4.20
C ALA A 8 -2.19 -10.46 -2.85
N GLU A 9 -1.66 -9.72 -1.89
CA GLU A 9 -2.29 -9.52 -0.57
C GLU A 9 -2.92 -8.13 -0.49
N SER A 10 -4.18 -8.05 -0.06
CA SER A 10 -4.94 -6.79 -0.01
C SER A 10 -5.23 -6.35 1.42
N PHE A 11 -4.95 -5.08 1.71
CA PHE A 11 -5.10 -4.46 3.02
C PHE A 11 -6.05 -3.28 2.91
N THR A 12 -7.10 -3.30 3.72
CA THR A 12 -8.13 -2.25 3.72
C THR A 12 -7.95 -1.36 4.95
N ALA A 13 -7.82 -0.06 4.72
CA ALA A 13 -7.73 0.91 5.78
C ALA A 13 -9.05 0.99 6.58
N SER A 14 -8.93 1.28 7.87
CA SER A 14 -10.08 1.49 8.74
C SER A 14 -10.91 2.70 8.30
N ARG A 15 -12.22 2.50 8.25
CA ARG A 15 -13.18 3.56 7.87
C ARG A 15 -13.17 4.72 8.89
N LEU A 16 -12.79 4.46 10.13
CA LEU A 16 -12.80 5.46 11.20
C LEU A 16 -11.58 6.40 11.20
N THR A 17 -10.81 6.39 10.12
CA THR A 17 -9.56 7.16 10.01
C THR A 17 -9.70 8.27 8.99
N ARG A 18 -8.85 9.30 9.11
CA ARG A 18 -8.99 10.57 8.37
C ARG A 18 -9.06 10.33 6.87
N GLY A 19 -10.20 10.67 6.26
CA GLY A 19 -10.42 10.55 4.81
C GLY A 19 -10.84 9.17 4.31
N ASN A 20 -11.20 8.22 5.19
CA ASN A 20 -11.63 6.86 4.84
C ASN A 20 -13.10 6.53 5.21
N PHE A 21 -13.86 7.49 5.74
CA PHE A 21 -15.20 7.25 6.34
C PHE A 21 -16.23 6.65 5.38
N PHE A 22 -16.33 7.19 4.16
CA PHE A 22 -17.26 6.71 3.14
C PHE A 22 -16.62 5.74 2.14
N PHE A 23 -15.32 5.93 1.84
CA PHE A 23 -14.58 5.15 0.84
C PHE A 23 -13.21 4.78 1.40
N PRO A 24 -13.06 3.61 2.05
CA PRO A 24 -11.80 3.20 2.63
C PRO A 24 -10.74 2.97 1.55
N THR A 25 -9.54 3.49 1.79
CA THR A 25 -8.38 3.23 0.92
C THR A 25 -7.96 1.77 1.01
N ARG A 26 -7.62 1.16 -0.12
CA ARG A 26 -7.07 -0.20 -0.20
C ARG A 26 -5.65 -0.18 -0.74
N ILE A 27 -4.78 -0.94 -0.11
CA ILE A 27 -3.44 -1.28 -0.63
C ILE A 27 -3.50 -2.71 -1.14
N VAL A 28 -3.01 -2.96 -2.35
CA VAL A 28 -2.80 -4.31 -2.89
C VAL A 28 -1.31 -4.45 -3.15
N VAL A 29 -0.68 -5.41 -2.49
CA VAL A 29 0.74 -5.71 -2.65
C VAL A 29 0.87 -6.97 -3.48
N SER A 30 1.43 -6.84 -4.68
CA SER A 30 1.73 -7.94 -5.59
C SER A 30 3.25 -8.06 -5.74
N PRO A 31 3.76 -9.22 -6.21
CA PRO A 31 5.20 -9.40 -6.47
C PRO A 31 5.78 -8.41 -7.48
N GLU A 32 4.95 -7.91 -8.41
CA GLU A 32 5.38 -7.00 -9.47
C GLU A 32 5.19 -5.52 -9.08
N HIS A 33 4.12 -5.21 -8.36
CA HIS A 33 3.71 -3.84 -8.09
C HIS A 33 2.95 -3.70 -6.76
N VAL A 34 3.04 -2.51 -6.17
CA VAL A 34 2.18 -2.05 -5.09
C VAL A 34 1.14 -1.09 -5.66
N LEU A 35 -0.13 -1.40 -5.45
CA LEU A 35 -1.26 -0.60 -5.89
C LEU A 35 -1.95 0.05 -4.69
N ARG A 36 -2.18 1.36 -4.77
CA ARG A 36 -3.11 2.08 -3.90
C ARG A 36 -4.37 2.42 -4.67
N ILE A 37 -5.50 1.97 -4.17
CA ILE A 37 -6.82 2.30 -4.68
C ILE A 37 -7.52 3.19 -3.66
N LYS A 38 -7.75 4.45 -4.02
CA LYS A 38 -8.53 5.40 -3.21
C LYS A 38 -9.83 5.74 -3.96
N PRO A 39 -10.95 5.09 -3.62
CA PRO A 39 -12.24 5.42 -4.21
C PRO A 39 -12.71 6.79 -3.72
N ARG A 40 -13.44 7.53 -4.58
CA ARG A 40 -14.09 8.80 -4.26
C ARG A 40 -15.50 8.80 -4.84
N LEU A 41 -16.36 9.72 -4.36
CA LEU A 41 -17.75 9.85 -4.86
C LEU A 41 -17.82 10.14 -6.36
N PHE A 42 -16.83 10.83 -6.91
CA PHE A 42 -16.66 11.05 -8.34
C PHE A 42 -15.21 10.73 -8.74
N GLY A 43 -15.03 9.64 -9.50
CA GLY A 43 -13.73 9.13 -9.90
C GLY A 43 -13.01 8.32 -8.81
N GLY A 44 -11.82 7.82 -9.14
CA GLY A 44 -10.96 7.08 -8.21
C GLY A 44 -9.50 7.34 -8.55
N THR A 45 -8.66 7.48 -7.52
CA THR A 45 -7.21 7.59 -7.71
C THR A 45 -6.63 6.20 -7.57
N GLN A 46 -5.96 5.73 -8.62
CA GLN A 46 -5.16 4.51 -8.60
C GLN A 46 -3.71 4.89 -8.82
N GLU A 47 -2.84 4.48 -7.90
CA GLU A 47 -1.40 4.67 -8.01
C GLU A 47 -0.72 3.32 -7.95
N SER A 48 0.12 3.03 -8.94
CA SER A 48 0.93 1.83 -8.99
C SER A 48 2.40 2.21 -8.91
N ILE A 49 3.15 1.50 -8.06
CA ILE A 49 4.61 1.56 -8.03
C ILE A 49 5.14 0.14 -8.23
N ALA A 50 6.02 -0.06 -9.20
CA ALA A 50 6.69 -1.35 -9.37
C ALA A 50 7.54 -1.66 -8.14
N ILE A 51 7.53 -2.90 -7.66
CA ILE A 51 8.34 -3.33 -6.50
C ILE A 51 9.82 -2.91 -6.60
N PRO A 52 10.52 -3.11 -7.74
CA PRO A 52 11.92 -2.66 -7.88
C PRO A 52 12.10 -1.13 -7.87
N ALA A 53 11.03 -0.37 -8.09
CA ALA A 53 11.03 1.09 -8.05
C ALA A 53 10.65 1.66 -6.67
N VAL A 54 10.35 0.80 -5.68
CA VAL A 54 10.11 1.24 -4.30
C VAL A 54 11.45 1.57 -3.64
N ALA A 55 11.63 2.84 -3.26
CA ALA A 55 12.85 3.31 -2.60
C ALA A 55 12.83 3.04 -1.09
N SER A 56 11.70 3.30 -0.44
CA SER A 56 11.56 3.10 1.00
C SER A 56 10.10 2.93 1.42
N VAL A 57 9.89 2.12 2.45
CA VAL A 57 8.59 1.98 3.13
C VAL A 57 8.73 2.54 4.55
N GLN A 58 7.98 3.58 4.85
CA GLN A 58 7.91 4.19 6.17
C GLN A 58 6.58 3.81 6.83
N ILE A 59 6.65 3.39 8.09
CA ILE A 59 5.47 3.10 8.91
C ILE A 59 5.50 4.01 10.13
N SER A 60 4.49 4.86 10.24
CA SER A 60 4.23 5.65 11.44
C SER A 60 3.15 4.95 12.26
N THR A 61 3.49 4.50 13.46
CA THR A 61 2.52 3.79 14.33
C THR A 61 1.99 4.73 15.40
N GLY A 62 0.69 4.98 15.37
CA GLY A 62 -0.04 5.66 16.44
C GLY A 62 -0.59 4.68 17.48
N VAL A 63 -1.45 5.19 18.38
CA VAL A 63 -2.00 4.40 19.51
C VAL A 63 -2.92 3.27 19.05
N PHE A 64 -3.71 3.50 17.99
CA PHE A 64 -4.66 2.50 17.46
C PHE A 64 -4.48 2.19 15.97
N TRP A 65 -3.89 3.13 15.22
CA TRP A 65 -3.76 3.06 13.78
C TRP A 65 -2.33 3.38 13.37
N SER A 66 -1.93 2.83 12.24
CA SER A 66 -0.65 3.08 11.60
C SER A 66 -0.87 3.70 10.22
N ASP A 67 0.02 4.63 9.90
CA ASP A 67 0.12 5.28 8.61
C ASP A 67 1.31 4.70 7.85
N ILE A 68 1.12 4.44 6.57
CA ILE A 68 2.11 3.82 5.69
C ILE A 68 2.42 4.80 4.59
N ARG A 69 3.71 5.04 4.34
CA ARG A 69 4.20 5.85 3.24
C ARG A 69 5.22 5.04 2.45
N ILE A 70 4.98 4.92 1.16
CA ILE A 70 5.85 4.21 0.22
C ILE A 70 6.36 5.26 -0.77
N ASP A 71 7.66 5.51 -0.73
CA ASP A 71 8.32 6.43 -1.64
C ASP A 71 8.91 5.66 -2.83
N SER A 72 8.79 6.24 -4.02
CA SER A 72 9.36 5.68 -5.25
C SER A 72 10.74 6.28 -5.55
N SER A 73 11.64 5.51 -6.15
CA SER A 73 12.98 5.98 -6.55
C SER A 73 12.98 6.89 -7.78
N GLY A 74 11.85 6.96 -8.52
CA GLY A 74 11.73 7.67 -9.80
C GLY A 74 11.06 9.05 -9.75
N GLY A 75 10.85 9.64 -8.57
CA GLY A 75 10.21 10.96 -8.43
C GLY A 75 8.68 10.96 -8.59
N SER A 76 8.05 9.78 -8.59
CA SER A 76 6.59 9.67 -8.58
C SER A 76 6.01 10.03 -7.21
N ASN A 77 4.73 10.41 -7.19
CA ASN A 77 4.03 10.77 -5.96
C ASN A 77 4.11 9.62 -4.93
N PRO A 78 4.46 9.93 -3.67
CA PRO A 78 4.56 8.95 -2.61
C PRO A 78 3.18 8.38 -2.30
N ILE A 79 3.09 7.05 -2.27
CA ILE A 79 1.86 6.36 -1.89
C ILE A 79 1.73 6.46 -0.38
N SER A 80 0.78 7.25 0.09
CA SER A 80 0.44 7.35 1.52
C SER A 80 -0.93 6.75 1.80
N SER A 81 -1.04 5.96 2.87
CA SER A 81 -2.30 5.38 3.32
C SER A 81 -2.39 5.44 4.84
N HIS A 82 -3.53 5.87 5.33
CA HIS A 82 -3.78 6.09 6.74
C HIS A 82 -4.77 5.06 7.25
N GLY A 83 -4.64 4.66 8.51
CA GLY A 83 -5.66 3.87 9.18
C GLY A 83 -5.54 2.36 9.08
N HIS A 84 -4.36 1.85 8.76
CA HIS A 84 -4.08 0.42 8.83
C HIS A 84 -3.84 0.02 10.29
N ARG A 85 -4.05 -1.24 10.65
CA ARG A 85 -3.57 -1.71 11.97
C ARG A 85 -2.05 -1.85 11.91
N LYS A 86 -1.39 -1.79 13.07
CA LYS A 86 0.06 -2.03 13.19
C LYS A 86 0.50 -3.31 12.47
N ARG A 87 -0.21 -4.42 12.73
CA ARG A 87 0.07 -5.72 12.09
C ARG A 87 -0.04 -5.67 10.55
N ASP A 88 -0.99 -4.89 10.03
CA ASP A 88 -1.25 -4.81 8.59
C ASP A 88 -0.15 -3.97 7.94
N ALA A 89 0.29 -2.90 8.61
CA ALA A 89 1.41 -2.08 8.17
C ALA A 89 2.73 -2.85 8.15
N GLU A 90 3.02 -3.61 9.21
CA GLU A 90 4.20 -4.48 9.28
C GLU A 90 4.14 -5.54 8.18
N ARG A 91 2.99 -6.18 7.96
CA ARG A 91 2.80 -7.17 6.91
C ARG A 91 3.07 -6.61 5.51
N ILE A 92 2.61 -5.39 5.22
CA ILE A 92 2.86 -4.71 3.94
C ILE A 92 4.36 -4.51 3.73
N ARG A 93 5.08 -4.01 4.74
CA ARG A 93 6.54 -3.83 4.65
C ARG A 93 7.23 -5.17 4.41
N ASP A 94 6.90 -6.19 5.19
CA ASP A 94 7.51 -7.51 5.08
C ASP A 94 7.28 -8.13 3.68
N LEU A 95 6.12 -7.91 3.08
CA LEU A 95 5.83 -8.34 1.70
C LEU A 95 6.66 -7.56 0.68
N VAL A 96 6.71 -6.23 0.81
CA VAL A 96 7.50 -5.39 -0.10
C VAL A 96 8.98 -5.76 -0.04
N GLU A 97 9.55 -5.87 1.16
CA GLU A 97 10.94 -6.31 1.36
C GLU A 97 11.18 -7.70 0.78
N ARG A 98 10.28 -8.65 1.03
CA ARG A 98 10.36 -10.00 0.47
C ARG A 98 10.36 -10.01 -1.06
N PHE A 99 9.57 -9.15 -1.70
CA PHE A 99 9.53 -9.06 -3.16
C PHE A 99 10.68 -8.24 -3.73
N GLN A 100 11.29 -7.34 -2.95
CA GLN A 100 12.52 -6.63 -3.32
C GLN A 100 13.77 -7.50 -3.25
N LEU A 101 13.78 -8.51 -2.37
CA LEU A 101 14.91 -9.43 -2.28
C LEU A 101 15.17 -10.05 -3.66
N PRO A 102 16.39 -9.88 -4.23
CA PRO A 102 16.71 -10.46 -5.51
C PRO A 102 16.53 -11.98 -5.40
N ARG A 103 15.59 -12.52 -6.17
CA ARG A 103 15.42 -13.97 -6.34
C ARG A 103 16.67 -14.49 -7.06
N ARG A 104 17.70 -14.81 -6.28
CA ARG A 104 18.91 -15.51 -6.74
C ARG A 104 18.61 -16.96 -7.06
#